data_AF-A0A967ZBB9-F1
#
_entry.id   AF-A0A967ZBB9-F1
#
_cell.length_a   1.000
_cell.length_b   1.000
_cell.length_c   1.000
_cell.angle_alpha   90.00
_cell.angle_beta   90.00
_cell.angle_gamma   90.00
#
_symmetry.space_group_name_H-M   'P 1'
#
loop_
_entity.id
_entity.type
_entity.pdbx_description
1 polymer ?
#
loop_
_entity_poly.entity_id
_entity_poly.type
_entity_poly.pdbx_seq_one_letter_code
_entity_poly.pdbx_strand_id
1 'polypeptide(L)'
;MAKFLKDPLAHFVLLGAAIFAFFALTDEESGVGERQIVIPEAEIDGLWGAMSMIYGRAPTQEEIEQLIEPRIREEVLYREALALELDQDDSQVRQRLVEKMTFLSEDLIPAEPPSDAAVAAFFETNQEAFVEPVRVSFEQLYFSPSAHGDGIIAAAEEALAALADGADPDTLGDSSTVPRIREAASVEDLRADLGEEYASGVLALSVDGAWHGP
;
A
#
# COMPACT_ATOMS: atom_id res chain seq x y z
N MET A 1 -0.90 41.03 71.41
CA MET A 1 -0.67 40.00 70.36
C MET A 1 -1.28 38.63 70.69
N ALA A 2 -1.45 38.22 71.95
CA ALA A 2 -1.94 36.86 72.32
C ALA A 2 -3.45 36.56 72.11
N LYS A 3 -4.25 37.51 71.56
CA LYS A 3 -5.68 37.27 71.27
C LYS A 3 -5.90 36.52 69.95
N PHE A 4 -4.98 36.66 68.99
CA PHE A 4 -5.08 36.00 67.68
C PHE A 4 -4.88 34.48 67.75
N LEU A 5 -4.07 33.99 68.72
CA LEU A 5 -3.83 32.56 68.94
C LEU A 5 -4.98 31.82 69.67
N LYS A 6 -6.00 32.53 70.13
CA LYS A 6 -7.15 31.92 70.83
C LYS A 6 -8.45 32.07 70.06
N ASP A 7 -8.42 32.70 68.89
CA ASP A 7 -9.59 32.91 68.06
C ASP A 7 -9.82 31.68 67.16
N PRO A 8 -10.93 30.93 67.34
CA PRO A 8 -11.24 29.77 66.50
C PRO A 8 -11.31 30.11 65.01
N LEU A 9 -11.69 31.35 64.68
CA LEU A 9 -11.85 31.82 63.31
C LEU A 9 -10.48 32.02 62.64
N ALA A 10 -9.49 32.52 63.39
CA ALA A 10 -8.11 32.65 62.89
C ALA A 10 -7.48 31.30 62.57
N HIS A 11 -7.74 30.27 63.39
CA HIS A 11 -7.28 28.91 63.11
C HIS A 11 -7.95 28.31 61.88
N PHE A 12 -9.27 28.51 61.70
CA PHE A 12 -9.98 28.03 60.52
C PHE A 12 -9.43 28.65 59.24
N VAL A 13 -9.17 29.96 59.24
CA VAL A 13 -8.57 30.66 58.09
C VAL A 13 -7.14 30.18 57.83
N LEU A 14 -6.31 30.01 58.86
CA LEU A 14 -4.96 29.48 58.70
C LEU A 14 -4.95 28.05 58.18
N LEU A 15 -5.85 27.19 58.67
CA LEU A 15 -5.96 25.81 58.21
C LEU A 15 -6.46 25.76 56.76
N GLY A 16 -7.44 26.59 56.41
CA GLY A 16 -7.91 26.74 55.03
C GLY A 16 -6.82 27.26 54.10
N ALA A 17 -6.05 28.27 54.52
CA ALA A 17 -4.91 28.78 53.77
C ALA A 17 -3.80 27.74 53.62
N ALA A 18 -3.54 26.93 54.65
CA ALA A 18 -2.55 25.85 54.60
C ALA A 18 -2.98 24.73 53.64
N ILE A 19 -4.27 24.34 53.66
CA ILE A 19 -4.82 23.36 52.72
C ILE A 19 -4.76 23.91 51.29
N PHE A 20 -5.16 25.18 51.09
CA PHE A 20 -5.11 25.80 49.77
C PHE A 20 -3.68 25.94 49.24
N ALA A 21 -2.72 26.31 50.09
CA ALA A 21 -1.31 26.38 49.72
C ALA A 21 -0.71 24.99 49.44
N PHE A 22 -1.14 23.96 50.18
CA PHE A 22 -0.75 22.58 49.91
C PHE A 22 -1.23 22.14 48.53
N PHE A 23 -2.53 22.30 48.25
CA PHE A 23 -3.09 21.97 46.93
C PHE A 23 -2.50 22.82 45.81
N ALA A 24 -2.25 24.12 46.01
CA ALA A 24 -1.63 24.97 44.98
C ALA A 24 -0.16 24.62 44.69
N LEU A 25 0.53 23.92 45.60
CA LEU A 25 1.92 23.47 45.41
C LEU A 25 2.02 22.01 44.95
N THR A 26 0.95 21.21 45.13
CA THR A 26 0.90 19.80 44.71
C THR A 26 0.01 19.53 43.50
N ASP A 27 -0.86 20.47 43.11
CA ASP A 27 -1.49 20.45 41.79
C ASP A 27 -0.41 20.76 40.74
N GLU A 28 0.29 19.72 40.30
CA GLU A 28 0.59 19.60 38.88
C GLU A 28 -0.76 19.71 38.15
N GLU A 29 -0.89 20.60 37.18
CA GLU A 29 -2.11 21.01 36.45
C GLU A 29 -3.02 19.86 35.94
N SER A 30 -3.59 19.08 36.85
CA SER A 30 -4.31 17.85 36.56
C SER A 30 -5.75 18.08 36.95
N GLY A 31 -6.66 18.17 35.97
CA GLY A 31 -8.02 17.71 36.29
C GLY A 31 -9.23 18.38 35.66
N VAL A 32 -9.11 19.48 34.90
CA VAL A 32 -10.28 20.01 34.16
C VAL A 32 -10.05 20.10 32.65
N GLY A 33 -8.87 20.57 32.20
CA GLY A 33 -8.52 20.57 30.78
C GLY A 33 -8.21 19.17 30.23
N GLU A 34 -7.54 18.33 31.03
CA GLU A 34 -7.14 16.97 30.64
C GLU A 34 -8.31 16.00 30.38
N ARG A 35 -9.43 16.21 31.07
CA ARG A 35 -10.63 15.35 30.96
C ARG A 35 -11.60 15.83 29.89
N GLN A 36 -11.33 16.97 29.26
CA GLN A 36 -12.12 17.47 28.15
C GLN A 36 -11.46 17.05 26.83
N ILE A 37 -12.22 16.35 26.00
CA ILE A 37 -11.86 16.08 24.61
C ILE A 37 -12.51 17.17 23.76
N VAL A 38 -11.67 18.01 23.15
CA VAL A 38 -12.11 19.06 22.23
C VAL A 38 -11.77 18.58 20.83
N ILE A 39 -12.81 18.32 20.03
CA ILE A 39 -12.66 18.04 18.60
C ILE A 39 -12.73 19.40 17.87
N PRO A 40 -11.68 19.81 17.15
CA PRO A 40 -11.68 21.09 16.44
C PRO A 40 -12.79 21.16 15.39
N GLU A 41 -13.39 22.34 15.23
CA GLU A 41 -14.44 22.57 14.24
C GLU A 41 -13.96 22.25 12.81
N ALA A 42 -12.71 22.57 12.48
CA ALA A 42 -12.11 22.24 11.19
C ALA A 42 -12.06 20.73 10.88
N GLU A 43 -11.94 19.89 11.91
CA GLU A 43 -11.99 18.43 11.75
C GLU A 43 -13.41 17.96 11.45
N ILE A 44 -14.41 18.54 12.12
CA ILE A 44 -15.84 18.31 11.84
C ILE A 44 -16.20 18.77 10.43
N ASP A 45 -15.72 19.94 10.01
CA ASP A 45 -15.93 20.46 8.65
C ASP A 45 -15.32 19.55 7.59
N GLY A 46 -14.14 18.97 7.86
CA GLY A 46 -13.51 17.98 6.98
C GLY A 46 -14.36 16.72 6.82
N LEU A 47 -14.90 16.19 7.93
CA LEU A 47 -15.81 15.04 7.92
C LEU A 47 -17.10 15.36 7.13
N TRP A 48 -17.65 16.56 7.31
CA TRP A 48 -18.79 17.06 6.53
C TRP A 48 -18.50 17.11 5.04
N GLY A 49 -17.36 17.66 4.65
CA GLY A 49 -16.95 17.78 3.25
C GLY A 49 -16.78 16.42 2.59
N ALA A 50 -16.03 15.52 3.22
CA ALA A 50 -15.79 14.17 2.69
C ALA A 50 -17.11 13.40 2.50
N MET A 51 -17.99 13.44 3.50
CA MET A 51 -19.26 12.73 3.48
C MET A 51 -20.23 13.33 2.44
N SER A 52 -20.26 14.65 2.31
CA SER A 52 -21.06 15.34 1.30
C SER A 52 -20.64 14.97 -0.12
N MET A 53 -19.34 14.78 -0.36
CA MET A 53 -18.84 14.32 -1.66
C MET A 53 -19.26 12.88 -1.97
N ILE A 54 -19.26 11.99 -0.97
CA ILE A 54 -19.62 10.58 -1.16
C ILE A 54 -21.12 10.41 -1.41
N TYR A 55 -21.97 11.07 -0.62
CA TYR A 55 -23.42 10.88 -0.65
C TYR A 55 -24.19 11.92 -1.46
N GLY A 56 -23.52 12.99 -1.92
CA GLY A 56 -24.14 14.06 -2.71
C GLY A 56 -25.14 14.92 -1.92
N ARG A 57 -25.14 14.85 -0.59
CA ARG A 57 -26.02 15.62 0.31
C ARG A 57 -25.32 15.92 1.63
N ALA A 58 -25.83 16.89 2.37
CA ALA A 58 -25.39 17.13 3.74
C ALA A 58 -25.63 15.88 4.63
N PRO A 59 -24.69 15.54 5.53
CA PRO A 59 -24.88 14.46 6.50
C PRO A 59 -26.00 14.78 7.50
N THR A 60 -26.66 13.75 8.00
CA THR A 60 -27.61 13.89 9.11
C THR A 60 -26.88 14.00 10.45
N GLN A 61 -27.56 14.52 11.47
CA GLN A 61 -27.00 14.61 12.82
C GLN A 61 -26.52 13.24 13.34
N GLU A 62 -27.30 12.19 13.10
CA GLU A 62 -26.96 10.82 13.52
C GLU A 62 -25.73 10.28 12.79
N GLU A 63 -25.60 10.57 11.49
CA GLU A 63 -24.43 10.18 10.69
C GLU A 63 -23.15 10.85 11.21
N ILE A 64 -23.26 12.09 11.68
CA ILE A 64 -22.12 12.82 12.26
C ILE A 64 -21.75 12.30 13.64
N GLU A 65 -22.73 12.01 14.49
CA GLU A 65 -22.48 11.39 15.79
C GLU A 65 -21.76 10.03 15.65
N GLN A 66 -22.12 9.24 14.64
CA GLN A 66 -21.46 7.97 14.34
C GLN A 66 -20.00 8.11 13.88
N LEU A 67 -19.60 9.26 13.33
CA LEU A 67 -18.20 9.55 12.98
C LEU A 67 -17.40 10.12 14.14
N ILE A 68 -18.05 10.91 14.99
CA ILE A 68 -17.43 11.56 16.14
C ILE A 68 -17.12 10.54 17.25
N GLU A 69 -18.04 9.61 17.53
CA GLU A 69 -17.89 8.66 18.63
C GLU A 69 -16.60 7.81 18.55
N PRO A 70 -16.23 7.21 17.39
CA PRO A 70 -14.95 6.52 17.25
C PRO A 70 -13.74 7.43 17.54
N ARG A 71 -13.81 8.70 17.12
CA ARG A 71 -12.73 9.67 17.28
C ARG A 71 -12.53 10.07 18.74
N ILE A 72 -13.63 10.26 19.48
CA ILE A 72 -13.59 10.46 20.93
C ILE A 72 -12.93 9.25 21.59
N ARG A 73 -13.35 8.04 21.23
CA ARG A 73 -12.79 6.81 21.81
C ARG A 73 -11.30 6.65 21.52
N GLU A 74 -10.88 6.95 20.31
CA GLU A 74 -9.47 6.96 19.92
C GLU A 74 -8.66 7.93 20.80
N GLU A 75 -9.14 9.16 20.97
CA GLU A 75 -8.47 10.17 21.80
C GLU A 75 -8.40 9.74 23.29
N VAL A 76 -9.47 9.15 23.83
CA VAL A 76 -9.46 8.57 25.19
C VAL A 76 -8.37 7.51 25.31
N LEU A 77 -8.34 6.55 24.39
CA LEU A 77 -7.37 5.45 24.42
C LEU A 77 -5.94 5.94 24.22
N TYR A 78 -5.73 6.92 23.35
CA TYR A 78 -4.43 7.53 23.12
C TYR A 78 -3.89 8.20 24.39
N ARG A 79 -4.72 9.03 25.05
CA ARG A 79 -4.33 9.69 26.32
C ARG A 79 -4.05 8.69 27.42
N GLU A 80 -4.88 7.65 27.55
CA GLU A 80 -4.66 6.59 28.55
C GLU A 80 -3.37 5.81 28.25
N ALA A 81 -3.08 5.52 26.98
CA ALA A 81 -1.85 4.85 26.59
C ALA A 81 -0.60 5.69 26.94
N LEU A 82 -0.65 7.01 26.77
CA LEU A 82 0.42 7.92 27.20
C LEU A 82 0.53 8.00 28.73
N ALA A 83 -0.60 8.05 29.44
CA ALA A 83 -0.61 8.07 30.91
C ALA A 83 -0.03 6.77 31.51
N LEU A 84 -0.16 5.65 30.79
CA LEU A 84 0.45 4.36 31.10
C LEU A 84 1.87 4.19 30.52
N GLU A 85 2.43 5.24 29.90
CA GLU A 85 3.77 5.26 29.28
C GLU A 85 3.98 4.15 28.24
N LEU A 86 2.92 3.71 27.54
CA LEU A 86 3.00 2.60 26.58
C LEU A 86 3.76 2.95 25.30
N ASP A 87 4.11 4.21 25.09
CA ASP A 87 4.97 4.69 24.02
C ASP A 87 6.47 4.59 24.35
N GLN A 88 6.83 4.42 25.64
CA GLN A 88 8.21 4.36 26.09
C GLN A 88 8.85 3.00 25.82
N ASP A 89 10.10 3.01 25.36
CA ASP A 89 10.91 1.82 25.04
C ASP A 89 10.25 0.81 24.08
N ASP A 90 9.19 1.20 23.36
CA ASP A 90 8.54 0.37 22.34
C ASP A 90 9.22 0.54 20.97
N SER A 91 9.80 -0.55 20.48
CA SER A 91 10.52 -0.56 19.20
C SER A 91 9.63 -0.25 17.98
N GLN A 92 8.34 -0.62 18.02
CA GLN A 92 7.41 -0.36 16.91
C GLN A 92 6.97 1.10 16.88
N VAL A 93 6.66 1.69 18.04
CA VAL A 93 6.34 3.12 18.15
C VAL A 93 7.54 3.95 17.69
N ARG A 94 8.75 3.62 18.15
CA ARG A 94 9.99 4.27 17.71
C ARG A 94 10.19 4.19 16.20
N GLN A 95 10.03 3.01 15.62
CA GLN A 95 10.16 2.81 14.18
C GLN A 95 9.13 3.65 13.41
N ARG A 96 7.88 3.69 13.88
CA ARG A 96 6.81 4.47 13.25
C ARG A 96 7.07 5.97 13.29
N LEU A 97 7.65 6.49 14.37
CA LEU A 97 8.05 7.89 14.48
C LEU A 97 9.21 8.24 13.53
N VAL A 98 10.19 7.34 13.39
CA VAL A 98 11.29 7.50 12.41
C VAL A 98 10.74 7.55 10.99
N GLU A 99 9.81 6.66 10.63
CA GLU A 99 9.15 6.68 9.32
C GLU A 99 8.41 7.99 9.07
N LYS A 100 7.61 8.45 10.05
CA LYS A 100 6.89 9.74 9.93
C LYS A 100 7.86 10.91 9.73
N MET A 101 8.97 10.93 10.46
CA MET A 101 9.98 11.98 10.32
C MET A 101 10.71 11.91 8.97
N THR A 102 10.97 10.70 8.47
CA THR A 102 11.60 10.47 7.16
C THR A 102 10.69 10.97 6.04
N PHE A 103 9.40 10.64 6.10
CA PHE A 103 8.41 11.14 5.14
C PHE A 103 8.35 12.68 5.12
N LEU A 104 8.32 13.31 6.30
CA LEU A 104 8.33 14.77 6.39
C LEU A 104 9.63 15.38 5.85
N SER A 105 10.78 14.75 6.05
CA SER A 105 12.06 15.28 5.55
C SER A 105 12.19 15.14 4.03
N GLU A 106 11.61 14.10 3.44
CA GLU A 106 11.52 13.94 1.97
C GLU A 106 10.69 15.05 1.33
N ASP A 107 9.55 15.43 1.93
CA ASP A 107 8.68 16.51 1.42
C ASP A 107 9.21 17.93 1.72
N LEU A 108 9.94 18.11 2.83
CA LEU A 108 10.48 19.40 3.24
C LEU A 108 11.77 19.80 2.52
N ILE A 109 12.42 18.87 1.83
CA ILE A 109 13.49 19.18 0.90
C ILE A 109 12.83 19.35 -0.47
N PRO A 110 12.53 20.59 -0.90
CA PRO A 110 12.21 20.81 -2.30
C PRO A 110 13.47 20.48 -3.11
N ALA A 111 13.61 19.21 -3.48
CA ALA A 111 14.52 18.84 -4.55
C ALA A 111 13.98 19.56 -5.77
N GLU A 112 14.73 20.57 -6.24
CA GLU A 112 14.43 21.20 -7.52
C GLU A 112 14.36 20.06 -8.54
N PRO A 113 13.21 19.90 -9.24
CA PRO A 113 13.06 18.81 -10.17
C PRO A 113 14.21 18.88 -11.19
N PRO A 114 14.79 17.74 -11.57
CA PRO A 114 15.90 17.73 -12.51
C PRO A 114 15.49 18.46 -13.78
N SER A 115 16.36 19.34 -14.28
CA SER A 115 16.12 20.02 -15.55
C SER A 115 15.95 19.00 -16.68
N ASP A 116 15.20 19.35 -17.72
CA ASP A 116 15.04 18.50 -18.91
C ASP A 116 16.39 18.05 -19.50
N ALA A 117 17.42 18.88 -19.42
CA ALA A 117 18.78 18.54 -19.86
C ALA A 117 19.42 17.45 -18.99
N ALA A 118 19.19 17.48 -17.67
CA ALA A 118 19.67 16.44 -16.75
C ALA A 118 18.92 15.13 -16.96
N VAL A 119 17.61 15.20 -17.22
CA VAL A 119 16.79 14.03 -17.57
C VAL A 119 17.26 13.41 -18.89
N ALA A 120 17.50 14.23 -19.92
CA ALA A 120 18.01 13.76 -21.21
C ALA A 120 19.39 13.09 -21.07
N ALA A 121 20.33 13.70 -20.34
CA ALA A 121 21.64 13.12 -20.11
C ALA A 121 21.58 11.81 -19.32
N PHE A 122 20.66 11.73 -18.34
CA PHE A 122 20.42 10.49 -17.59
C PHE A 122 19.84 9.40 -18.50
N PHE A 123 18.84 9.73 -19.32
CA PHE A 123 18.28 8.79 -20.29
C PHE A 123 19.33 8.29 -21.27
N GLU A 124 20.15 9.19 -21.83
CA GLU A 124 21.23 8.83 -22.77
C GLU A 124 22.24 7.86 -22.15
N THR A 125 22.54 8.01 -20.86
CA THR A 125 23.50 7.16 -20.14
C THR A 125 22.88 5.82 -19.70
N ASN A 126 21.56 5.75 -19.58
CA ASN A 126 20.85 4.61 -19.00
C ASN A 126 19.86 3.96 -19.99
N GLN A 127 20.08 4.09 -21.30
CA GLN A 127 19.12 3.64 -22.32
C GLN A 127 18.70 2.19 -22.14
N GLU A 128 19.63 1.29 -21.75
CA GLU A 128 19.34 -0.13 -21.49
C GLU A 128 18.25 -0.36 -20.45
N ALA A 129 18.13 0.50 -19.43
CA ALA A 129 17.10 0.41 -18.41
C ALA A 129 15.71 0.88 -18.89
N PHE A 130 15.64 1.53 -20.06
CA PHE A 130 14.42 2.07 -20.66
C PHE A 130 14.05 1.39 -21.98
N VAL A 131 14.69 0.26 -22.31
CA VAL A 131 14.31 -0.56 -23.47
C VAL A 131 13.08 -1.38 -23.11
N GLU A 132 12.04 -1.33 -23.94
CA GLU A 132 10.93 -2.28 -23.79
C GLU A 132 11.44 -3.71 -24.04
N PRO A 133 11.11 -4.68 -23.16
CA PRO A 133 11.48 -6.06 -23.37
C PRO A 133 11.04 -6.53 -24.76
N VAL A 134 11.86 -7.36 -25.41
CA VAL A 134 11.47 -7.98 -26.68
C VAL A 134 10.16 -8.73 -26.48
N ARG A 135 9.19 -8.43 -27.35
CA ARG A 135 7.87 -9.07 -27.34
C ARG A 135 7.68 -9.88 -28.61
N VAL A 136 7.09 -11.06 -28.46
CA VAL A 136 6.80 -11.97 -29.57
C VAL A 136 5.31 -12.35 -29.56
N SER A 137 4.75 -12.48 -30.76
CA SER A 137 3.43 -13.04 -30.96
C SER A 137 3.56 -14.32 -31.77
N PHE A 138 2.93 -15.39 -31.30
CA PHE A 138 2.98 -16.69 -31.97
C PHE A 138 1.73 -17.51 -31.67
N GLU A 139 1.50 -18.50 -32.53
CA GLU A 139 0.53 -19.56 -32.32
C GLU A 139 1.28 -20.87 -32.00
N GLN A 140 0.72 -21.69 -31.12
CA GLN A 140 1.29 -22.98 -30.73
C GLN A 140 0.23 -24.08 -30.68
N LEU A 141 0.65 -25.29 -31.03
CA LEU A 141 -0.12 -26.52 -30.85
C LEU A 141 0.51 -27.35 -29.74
N TYR A 142 -0.31 -27.84 -28.82
CA TYR A 142 0.12 -28.71 -27.74
C TYR A 142 -0.27 -30.16 -28.04
N PHE A 143 0.61 -31.10 -27.72
CA PHE A 143 0.33 -32.53 -27.79
C PHE A 143 0.53 -33.12 -26.39
N SER A 144 -0.49 -33.81 -25.88
CA SER A 144 -0.49 -34.34 -24.52
C SER A 144 0.20 -35.71 -24.47
N PRO A 145 1.18 -35.92 -23.57
CA PRO A 145 1.77 -37.23 -23.33
C PRO A 145 0.73 -38.29 -22.93
N SER A 146 -0.38 -37.88 -22.29
CA SER A 146 -1.45 -38.80 -21.90
C SER A 146 -2.30 -39.28 -23.06
N ALA A 147 -2.38 -38.51 -24.15
CA ALA A 147 -3.17 -38.85 -25.34
C ALA A 147 -2.36 -39.68 -26.33
N HIS A 148 -1.07 -39.36 -26.50
CA HIS A 148 -0.24 -39.93 -27.57
C HIS A 148 0.85 -40.91 -27.08
N GLY A 149 1.19 -40.91 -25.78
CA GLY A 149 2.24 -41.78 -25.23
C GLY A 149 3.56 -41.67 -25.99
N ASP A 150 4.17 -42.80 -26.33
CA ASP A 150 5.42 -42.87 -27.10
C ASP A 150 5.29 -42.34 -28.55
N GLY A 151 4.06 -42.21 -29.07
CA GLY A 151 3.77 -41.72 -30.42
C GLY A 151 3.69 -40.21 -30.55
N ILE A 152 3.92 -39.45 -29.47
CA ILE A 152 3.73 -38.00 -29.42
C ILE A 152 4.50 -37.22 -30.50
N ILE A 153 5.75 -37.61 -30.76
CA ILE A 153 6.58 -36.95 -31.78
C ILE A 153 6.01 -37.19 -33.18
N ALA A 154 5.64 -38.43 -33.50
CA ALA A 154 5.07 -38.77 -34.80
C ALA A 154 3.73 -38.05 -35.04
N ALA A 155 2.90 -37.92 -34.01
CA ALA A 155 1.64 -37.18 -34.10
C ALA A 155 1.87 -35.69 -34.39
N ALA A 156 2.89 -35.08 -33.77
CA ALA A 156 3.25 -33.69 -34.01
C ALA A 156 3.88 -33.48 -35.40
N GLU A 157 4.73 -34.39 -35.88
CA GLU A 157 5.27 -34.37 -37.25
C GLU A 157 4.17 -34.51 -38.32
N GLU A 158 3.19 -35.39 -38.09
CA GLU A 158 2.02 -35.54 -38.98
C GLU A 158 1.20 -34.25 -39.05
N ALA A 159 0.96 -33.61 -37.89
CA ALA A 159 0.27 -32.33 -37.83
C ALA A 159 1.07 -31.21 -38.53
N LEU A 160 2.40 -31.18 -38.36
CA LEU A 160 3.26 -30.20 -39.05
C LEU A 160 3.18 -30.36 -40.57
N ALA A 161 3.21 -31.60 -41.07
CA ALA A 161 3.04 -31.87 -42.50
C ALA A 161 1.65 -31.42 -43.00
N ALA A 162 0.58 -31.70 -42.23
CA ALA A 162 -0.76 -31.26 -42.56
C ALA A 162 -0.90 -29.72 -42.61
N LEU A 163 -0.24 -29.01 -41.69
CA LEU A 163 -0.21 -27.54 -41.67
C LEU A 163 0.52 -26.97 -42.89
N ALA A 164 1.62 -27.61 -43.31
CA ALA A 164 2.33 -27.24 -44.54
C ALA A 164 1.45 -27.42 -45.79
N ASP A 165 0.53 -28.39 -45.77
CA ASP A 165 -0.47 -28.64 -46.83
C ASP A 165 -1.73 -27.77 -46.69
N GLY A 166 -1.81 -26.88 -45.68
CA GLY A 166 -2.89 -25.91 -45.49
C GLY A 166 -4.07 -26.43 -44.66
N ALA A 167 -3.87 -27.45 -43.83
CA ALA A 167 -4.87 -27.86 -42.84
C ALA A 167 -5.17 -26.73 -41.85
N ASP A 168 -6.40 -26.72 -41.32
CA ASP A 168 -6.84 -25.76 -40.33
C ASP A 168 -6.19 -26.06 -38.96
N PRO A 169 -5.38 -25.14 -38.38
CA PRO A 169 -4.74 -25.33 -37.09
C PRO A 169 -5.72 -25.64 -35.95
N ASP A 170 -6.95 -25.13 -36.02
CA ASP A 170 -7.97 -25.35 -34.98
C ASP A 170 -8.44 -26.81 -34.90
N THR A 171 -8.18 -27.59 -35.95
CA THR A 171 -8.50 -29.02 -36.01
C THR A 171 -7.36 -29.92 -35.55
N LEU A 172 -6.20 -29.33 -35.22
CA LEU A 172 -4.98 -30.02 -34.86
C LEU A 172 -4.55 -29.72 -33.41
N GLY A 173 -3.80 -30.66 -32.83
CA GLY A 173 -3.35 -30.60 -31.43
C GLY A 173 -4.41 -31.02 -30.41
N ASP A 174 -4.00 -31.05 -29.15
CA ASP A 174 -4.82 -31.42 -28.01
C ASP A 174 -5.23 -30.22 -27.15
N SER A 175 -6.19 -30.43 -26.25
CA SER A 175 -6.57 -29.45 -25.25
C SER A 175 -5.39 -29.13 -24.32
N SER A 176 -5.13 -27.84 -24.11
CA SER A 176 -4.05 -27.33 -23.26
C SER A 176 -4.56 -26.25 -22.31
N THR A 177 -3.93 -26.14 -21.15
CA THR A 177 -4.11 -25.01 -20.24
C THR A 177 -3.31 -23.79 -20.69
N VAL A 178 -2.34 -23.97 -21.58
CA VAL A 178 -1.55 -22.88 -22.16
C VAL A 178 -2.32 -22.30 -23.35
N PRO A 179 -2.45 -20.95 -23.46
CA PRO A 179 -3.11 -20.32 -24.59
C PRO A 179 -2.46 -20.71 -25.93
N ARG A 180 -3.30 -21.06 -26.92
CA ARG A 180 -2.89 -21.35 -28.30
C ARG A 180 -2.24 -20.15 -28.97
N ILE A 181 -2.84 -18.97 -28.84
CA ILE A 181 -2.32 -17.72 -29.39
C ILE A 181 -1.76 -16.89 -28.23
N ARG A 182 -0.53 -16.43 -28.37
CA ARG A 182 0.11 -15.45 -27.49
C ARG A 182 0.34 -14.18 -28.29
N GLU A 183 -0.15 -13.06 -27.77
CA GLU A 183 0.07 -11.74 -28.37
C GLU A 183 1.03 -10.94 -27.49
N ALA A 184 2.07 -10.39 -28.12
CA ALA A 184 3.02 -9.47 -27.52
C ALA A 184 3.61 -9.97 -26.18
N ALA A 185 3.86 -11.28 -26.07
CA ALA A 185 4.40 -11.91 -24.87
C ALA A 185 5.87 -11.50 -24.69
N SER A 186 6.24 -11.05 -23.48
CA SER A 186 7.64 -10.77 -23.18
C SER A 186 8.43 -12.06 -23.03
N VAL A 187 9.73 -12.00 -23.29
CA VAL A 187 10.63 -13.15 -23.08
C VAL A 187 10.61 -13.61 -21.62
N GLU A 188 10.46 -12.68 -20.68
CA GLU A 188 10.40 -12.97 -19.24
C GLU A 188 9.13 -13.76 -18.88
N ASP A 189 7.97 -13.37 -19.44
CA ASP A 189 6.73 -14.12 -19.24
C ASP A 189 6.82 -15.52 -19.82
N LEU A 190 7.42 -15.67 -21.01
CA LEU A 190 7.62 -16.98 -21.63
C LEU A 190 8.54 -17.88 -20.79
N ARG A 191 9.60 -17.33 -20.22
CA ARG A 191 10.49 -18.06 -19.30
C ARG A 191 9.77 -18.49 -18.03
N ALA A 192 8.93 -17.63 -17.46
CA ALA A 192 8.18 -17.91 -16.25
C ALA A 192 7.10 -18.97 -16.47
N ASP A 193 6.39 -18.89 -17.60
CA ASP A 193 5.26 -19.78 -17.90
C ASP A 193 5.71 -21.14 -18.48
N LEU A 194 6.71 -21.15 -19.37
CA LEU A 194 7.06 -22.29 -20.24
C LEU A 194 8.53 -22.73 -20.14
N GLY A 195 9.38 -21.97 -19.43
CA GLY A 195 10.78 -22.29 -19.20
C GLY A 195 11.76 -21.71 -20.22
N GLU A 196 13.05 -21.73 -19.86
CA GLU A 196 14.13 -21.10 -20.64
C GLU A 196 14.32 -21.70 -22.04
N GLU A 197 14.23 -23.03 -22.16
CA GLU A 197 14.46 -23.74 -23.41
C GLU A 197 13.38 -23.39 -24.45
N TYR A 198 12.12 -23.34 -24.04
CA TYR A 198 11.00 -22.94 -24.89
C TYR A 198 11.12 -21.48 -25.32
N ALA A 199 11.37 -20.57 -24.38
CA ALA A 199 11.54 -19.14 -24.66
C ALA A 199 12.70 -18.88 -25.64
N SER A 200 13.83 -19.54 -25.44
CA SER A 200 15.00 -19.44 -26.33
C SER A 200 14.71 -20.03 -27.72
N GLY A 201 13.97 -21.15 -27.77
CA GLY A 201 13.56 -21.78 -29.02
C GLY A 201 12.68 -20.86 -29.86
N VAL A 202 11.64 -20.26 -29.27
CA VAL A 202 10.74 -19.32 -29.97
C VAL A 202 11.50 -18.10 -30.50
N LEU A 203 12.44 -17.56 -29.73
CA LEU A 203 13.25 -16.41 -30.16
C LEU A 203 14.22 -16.72 -31.31
N ALA A 204 14.58 -17.98 -31.49
CA ALA A 204 15.47 -18.42 -32.57
C ALA A 204 14.72 -18.65 -33.90
N LEU A 205 13.38 -18.70 -33.88
CA LEU A 205 12.57 -18.95 -35.07
C LEU A 205 12.52 -17.74 -36.00
N SER A 206 12.44 -18.01 -37.31
CA SER A 206 12.16 -17.00 -38.32
C SER A 206 10.71 -16.55 -38.27
N VAL A 207 10.47 -15.25 -38.44
CA VAL A 207 9.13 -14.66 -38.58
C VAL A 207 8.71 -14.72 -40.05
N ASP A 208 8.52 -15.92 -40.57
CA ASP A 208 8.10 -16.19 -41.95
C ASP A 208 6.66 -16.73 -42.05
N GLY A 209 6.00 -16.94 -40.92
CA GLY A 209 4.65 -17.51 -40.85
C GLY A 209 4.61 -19.02 -41.06
N ALA A 210 5.76 -19.69 -41.11
CA ALA A 210 5.82 -21.15 -41.12
C ALA A 210 5.59 -21.71 -39.71
N TRP A 211 5.04 -22.92 -39.66
CA TRP A 211 4.98 -23.71 -38.43
C TRP A 211 6.33 -24.38 -38.18
N HIS A 212 6.76 -24.46 -36.91
CA HIS A 212 8.06 -25.02 -36.51
C HIS A 212 7.89 -26.06 -35.38
N GLY A 213 8.72 -27.10 -35.38
CA GLY A 213 8.77 -28.19 -34.38
C GLY A 213 7.93 -29.44 -34.73
N PRO A 214 8.03 -30.53 -33.94
CA PRO A 214 9.21 -30.88 -33.17
C PRO A 214 10.43 -31.09 -34.07
#